data_AF-A0AAD7EK50-F1
#
_entry.id   AF-A0AAD7EK50-F1
#
_cell.length_a   1.000
_cell.length_b   1.000
_cell.length_c   1.000
_cell.angle_alpha   90.00
_cell.angle_beta   90.00
_cell.angle_gamma   90.00
#
_symmetry.space_group_name_H-M   'P 1'
#
loop_
_entity.id
_entity.type
_entity.pdbx_description
1 polymer ?
#
loop_
_entity_poly.entity_id
_entity_poly.type
_entity_poly.pdbx_seq_one_letter_code
_entity_poly.pdbx_strand_id
1 'polypeptide(L)'
;MAGNPNTHVVFGSSPDSYFIGHGRRYSYANMPESFAKHIQTQMNISMTLWISMNKMLTSWITHNTATENFHFTRNTNEIIQHHLSATNGKFPAEFVSFPDSDDPIHYFVKGKDSHLWTATLPDGLFQKLTKTMSEVPTFDAAITGMLFGKGKTHIYMFRGGFWPEYDDDVDAEHPLRKVLAKYSKGWCIDRASSLCFYDSRYYFLKFKQPKSTQLQITWNLPETMGAHLGELMGRMNDPEEQLALLKSDQKWISVANARINNQFQLHNMQINAMNRAALSFQMVADPGIVVETVRYY
;
A
#
# COMPACT_ATOMS: atom_id res chain seq x y z
N MET A 1 -16.92 -12.01 -12.67
CA MET A 1 -16.50 -12.77 -11.47
C MET A 1 -16.52 -11.80 -10.32
N ALA A 2 -17.40 -12.00 -9.34
CA ALA A 2 -17.38 -11.19 -8.12
C ALA A 2 -16.03 -11.46 -7.43
N GLY A 3 -15.15 -10.46 -7.42
CA GLY A 3 -13.86 -10.55 -6.74
C GLY A 3 -14.10 -10.84 -5.26
N ASN A 4 -13.21 -11.62 -4.65
CA ASN A 4 -13.25 -11.87 -3.21
C ASN A 4 -13.30 -10.50 -2.49
N PRO A 5 -14.24 -10.27 -1.56
CA PRO A 5 -14.44 -8.95 -0.97
C PRO A 5 -13.16 -8.52 -0.25
N ASN A 6 -12.80 -7.25 -0.41
CA ASN A 6 -11.57 -6.77 0.18
C ASN A 6 -11.72 -6.69 1.71
N THR A 7 -10.87 -7.43 2.41
CA THR A 7 -10.79 -7.42 3.88
C THR A 7 -9.63 -6.55 4.33
N HIS A 8 -9.86 -5.68 5.31
CA HIS A 8 -8.82 -4.89 5.96
C HIS A 8 -8.89 -5.11 7.46
N VAL A 9 -7.75 -5.36 8.09
CA VAL A 9 -7.63 -5.40 9.54
C VAL A 9 -6.53 -4.44 9.93
N VAL A 10 -6.82 -3.50 10.81
CA VAL A 10 -5.87 -2.52 11.33
C VAL A 10 -5.86 -2.63 12.84
N PHE A 11 -4.69 -2.92 13.39
CA PHE A 11 -4.46 -2.93 14.83
C PHE A 11 -4.19 -1.51 15.30
N GLY A 12 -4.78 -1.13 16.43
CA GLY A 12 -4.42 0.06 17.16
C GLY A 12 -3.32 -0.20 18.19
N SER A 13 -3.26 0.66 19.21
CA SER A 13 -2.27 0.58 20.29
C SER A 13 -2.58 -0.50 21.34
N SER A 14 -3.80 -1.06 21.34
CA SER A 14 -4.28 -2.02 22.34
C SER A 14 -5.33 -2.96 21.75
N PRO A 15 -5.70 -4.07 22.44
CA PRO A 15 -6.77 -4.97 22.00
C PRO A 15 -8.12 -4.30 21.77
N ASP A 16 -8.38 -3.19 22.47
CA ASP A 16 -9.63 -2.44 22.38
C ASP A 16 -9.60 -1.35 21.31
N SER A 17 -8.48 -1.18 20.60
CA SER A 17 -8.35 -0.24 19.50
C SER A 17 -8.11 -1.00 18.19
N TYR A 18 -9.11 -1.01 17.31
CA TYR A 18 -8.99 -1.69 16.02
C TYR A 18 -9.99 -1.18 14.98
N PHE A 19 -9.72 -1.52 13.73
CA PHE A 19 -10.65 -1.43 12.62
C PHE A 19 -10.62 -2.72 11.82
N ILE A 20 -11.81 -3.23 11.49
CA ILE A 20 -12.01 -4.38 10.61
C ILE A 20 -13.01 -3.97 9.54
N GLY A 21 -12.61 -4.04 8.28
CA GLY A 21 -13.46 -3.81 7.12
C GLY A 21 -13.57 -5.08 6.27
N HIS A 22 -14.75 -5.38 5.77
CA HIS A 22 -14.96 -6.44 4.79
C HIS A 22 -16.11 -6.08 3.85
N GLY A 23 -15.83 -6.05 2.54
CA GLY A 23 -16.82 -5.62 1.54
C GLY A 23 -17.20 -4.15 1.74
N ARG A 24 -18.44 -3.85 2.11
CA ARG A 24 -18.88 -2.48 2.51
C ARG A 24 -18.99 -2.28 4.01
N ARG A 25 -18.90 -3.36 4.79
CA ARG A 25 -19.20 -3.35 6.23
C ARG A 25 -17.94 -3.20 7.02
N TYR A 26 -18.07 -2.65 8.21
CA TYR A 26 -16.96 -2.48 9.12
C TYR A 26 -17.38 -2.57 10.57
N SER A 27 -16.40 -2.84 11.42
CA SER A 27 -16.46 -2.72 12.86
C SER A 27 -15.18 -2.03 13.32
N TYR A 28 -15.28 -1.09 14.26
CA TYR A 28 -14.11 -0.44 14.84
C TYR A 28 -14.37 -0.08 16.30
N ALA A 29 -13.29 0.01 17.07
CA ALA A 29 -13.30 0.44 18.46
C ALA A 29 -12.10 1.36 18.72
N ASN A 30 -12.30 2.39 19.55
CA ASN A 30 -11.27 3.33 20.01
C ASN A 30 -10.29 3.79 18.92
N MET A 31 -10.83 4.14 17.75
CA MET A 31 -10.09 4.70 16.63
C MET A 31 -10.10 6.23 16.69
N PRO A 32 -9.09 6.92 16.13
CA PRO A 32 -9.08 8.38 16.08
C PRO A 32 -10.33 8.93 15.42
N GLU A 33 -10.89 10.01 15.96
CA GLU A 33 -12.13 10.61 15.46
C GLU A 33 -12.03 10.98 13.97
N SER A 34 -10.87 11.48 13.55
CA SER A 34 -10.62 11.80 12.14
C SER A 34 -10.72 10.58 11.22
N PHE A 35 -10.25 9.41 11.69
CA PHE A 35 -10.37 8.15 10.96
C PHE A 35 -11.80 7.62 10.98
N ALA A 36 -12.45 7.62 12.16
CA ALA A 36 -13.84 7.21 12.32
C ALA A 36 -14.77 8.00 11.38
N LYS A 37 -14.59 9.32 11.30
CA LYS A 37 -15.33 10.19 10.38
C LYS A 37 -15.04 9.84 8.92
N HIS A 38 -13.78 9.57 8.56
CA HIS A 38 -13.42 9.14 7.20
C HIS A 38 -14.11 7.82 6.83
N ILE A 39 -14.10 6.83 7.72
CA ILE A 39 -14.79 5.54 7.54
C ILE A 39 -16.29 5.77 7.29
N GLN A 40 -16.93 6.60 8.11
CA GLN A 40 -18.38 6.81 8.04
C GLN A 40 -18.85 7.61 6.84
N THR A 41 -18.00 8.49 6.29
CA THR A 41 -18.45 9.49 5.29
C THR A 41 -17.88 9.28 3.90
N GLN A 42 -16.71 8.66 3.77
CA GLN A 42 -15.93 8.68 2.52
C GLN A 42 -15.36 7.32 2.14
N MET A 43 -15.03 6.48 3.11
CA MET A 43 -14.30 5.25 2.85
C MET A 43 -15.19 4.21 2.16
N ASN A 44 -14.74 3.73 1.00
CA ASN A 44 -15.24 2.49 0.42
C ASN A 44 -14.20 1.40 0.61
N ILE A 45 -14.50 0.44 1.47
CA ILE A 45 -13.62 -0.65 1.87
C ILE A 45 -13.28 -1.56 0.67
N SER A 46 -14.25 -1.85 -0.21
CA SER A 46 -14.03 -2.61 -1.46
C SER A 46 -12.98 -1.96 -2.36
N MET A 47 -12.89 -0.63 -2.36
CA MET A 47 -11.95 0.15 -3.18
C MET A 47 -10.74 0.65 -2.39
N THR A 48 -10.58 0.28 -1.12
CA THR A 48 -9.40 0.67 -0.35
C THR A 48 -8.29 -0.34 -0.62
N LEU A 49 -7.12 0.08 -1.11
CA LEU A 49 -6.01 -0.82 -1.39
C LEU A 49 -5.33 -1.29 -0.10
N TRP A 50 -5.06 -0.35 0.80
CA TRP A 50 -4.39 -0.57 2.07
C TRP A 50 -4.70 0.57 3.04
N ILE A 51 -4.46 0.31 4.31
CA ILE A 51 -4.58 1.27 5.41
C ILE A 51 -3.32 1.15 6.26
N SER A 52 -2.72 2.26 6.61
CA SER A 52 -1.60 2.30 7.55
C SER A 52 -1.87 3.30 8.65
N MET A 53 -1.52 2.91 9.86
CA MET A 53 -1.71 3.70 11.07
C MET A 53 -0.47 3.57 11.93
N ASN A 54 -0.01 4.66 12.52
CA ASN A 54 1.06 4.57 13.50
C ASN A 54 0.52 4.05 14.83
N LYS A 55 1.42 3.47 15.64
CA LYS A 55 1.07 2.91 16.95
C LYS A 55 0.32 3.89 17.85
N MET A 56 0.71 5.17 17.84
CA MET A 56 0.10 6.21 18.67
C MET A 56 -1.27 6.70 18.15
N LEU A 57 -1.74 6.19 17.01
CA LEU A 57 -2.99 6.56 16.35
C LEU A 57 -3.09 8.06 16.03
N THR A 58 -1.95 8.75 15.94
CA THR A 58 -1.88 10.18 15.61
C THR A 58 -1.80 10.41 14.11
N SER A 59 -1.36 9.40 13.35
CA SER A 59 -1.24 9.41 11.89
C SER A 59 -1.89 8.17 11.28
N TRP A 60 -2.72 8.39 10.25
CA TRP A 60 -3.29 7.32 9.43
C TRP A 60 -3.35 7.75 7.97
N ILE A 61 -3.23 6.78 7.07
CA ILE A 61 -3.28 6.95 5.62
C ILE A 61 -4.06 5.77 5.02
N THR A 62 -4.97 6.07 4.09
CA THR A 62 -5.65 5.09 3.24
C THR A 62 -5.38 5.41 1.78
N HIS A 63 -5.35 4.39 0.92
CA HIS A 63 -5.24 4.55 -0.53
C HIS A 63 -6.46 3.96 -1.21
N ASN A 64 -7.16 4.76 -2.02
CA ASN A 64 -8.35 4.32 -2.76
C ASN A 64 -7.96 3.96 -4.20
N THR A 65 -8.20 2.71 -4.62
CA THR A 65 -7.84 2.20 -5.96
C THR A 65 -8.69 2.80 -7.07
N ALA A 66 -9.96 3.15 -6.80
CA ALA A 66 -10.84 3.71 -7.84
C ALA A 66 -10.40 5.12 -8.22
N THR A 67 -10.00 5.93 -7.24
CA THR A 67 -9.57 7.32 -7.47
C THR A 67 -8.05 7.49 -7.58
N GLU A 68 -7.28 6.50 -7.13
CA GLU A 68 -5.83 6.57 -6.86
C GLU A 68 -5.44 7.74 -5.96
N ASN A 69 -6.36 8.15 -5.09
CA ASN A 69 -6.11 9.21 -4.13
C ASN A 69 -5.80 8.64 -2.75
N PHE A 70 -4.97 9.37 -2.02
CA PHE A 70 -4.73 9.13 -0.61
C PHE A 70 -5.71 9.94 0.23
N HIS A 71 -6.19 9.34 1.31
CA HIS A 71 -6.82 10.08 2.41
C HIS A 71 -5.96 9.90 3.65
N PHE A 72 -5.70 10.99 4.36
CA PHE A 72 -4.80 10.98 5.51
C PHE A 72 -5.19 12.06 6.51
N THR A 73 -4.75 11.90 7.75
CA THR A 73 -4.97 12.92 8.78
C THR A 73 -4.06 14.13 8.59
N ARG A 74 -4.52 15.33 8.95
CA ARG A 74 -3.76 16.58 8.76
C ARG A 74 -2.43 16.61 9.50
N ASN A 75 -2.31 15.85 10.59
CA ASN A 75 -1.11 15.81 11.43
C ASN A 75 -0.08 14.77 10.96
N THR A 76 -0.24 14.20 9.77
CA THR A 76 0.79 13.34 9.17
C THR A 76 2.08 14.12 8.96
N ASN A 77 3.23 13.47 9.16
CA ASN A 77 4.55 14.06 8.93
C ASN A 77 4.62 14.77 7.56
N GLU A 78 5.12 16.01 7.54
CA GLU A 78 5.15 16.87 6.35
C GLU A 78 5.93 16.23 5.18
N ILE A 79 7.01 15.50 5.47
CA ILE A 79 7.80 14.81 4.44
C ILE A 79 6.94 13.75 3.76
N ILE A 80 6.13 13.00 4.53
CA ILE A 80 5.18 12.04 3.97
C ILE A 80 4.13 12.77 3.13
N GLN A 81 3.59 13.91 3.60
CA GLN A 81 2.63 14.69 2.82
C GLN A 81 3.20 15.16 1.47
N HIS A 82 4.48 15.56 1.43
CA HIS A 82 5.16 15.90 0.18
C HIS A 82 5.26 14.71 -0.79
N HIS A 83 5.54 13.51 -0.29
CA HIS A 83 5.50 12.30 -1.11
C HIS A 83 4.09 11.94 -1.60
N LEU A 84 3.07 12.08 -0.76
CA LEU A 84 1.66 11.80 -1.11
C LEU A 84 1.13 12.78 -2.17
N SER A 85 1.56 14.04 -2.11
CA SER A 85 1.18 15.11 -3.06
C SER A 85 2.13 15.26 -4.25
N ALA A 86 3.25 14.54 -4.27
CA ALA A 86 4.33 14.68 -5.25
C ALA A 86 4.84 16.14 -5.38
N THR A 87 4.99 16.82 -4.24
CA THR A 87 5.43 18.22 -4.16
C THR A 87 6.86 18.32 -3.61
N ASN A 88 7.45 19.52 -3.66
CA ASN A 88 8.76 19.82 -3.07
C ASN A 88 9.89 18.87 -3.51
N GLY A 89 9.88 18.49 -4.79
CA GLY A 89 10.88 17.60 -5.39
C GLY A 89 10.84 16.15 -4.90
N LYS A 90 9.79 15.75 -4.15
CA LYS A 90 9.61 14.38 -3.67
C LYS A 90 8.94 13.51 -4.74
N PHE A 91 9.37 12.26 -4.83
CA PHE A 91 8.75 11.29 -5.72
C PHE A 91 7.33 10.93 -5.22
N PRO A 92 6.39 10.61 -6.13
CA PRO A 92 5.02 10.22 -5.76
C PRO A 92 5.01 8.89 -5.00
N ALA A 93 4.41 8.87 -3.82
CA ALA A 93 4.22 7.67 -3.02
C ALA A 93 3.30 6.64 -3.71
N GLU A 94 3.57 5.38 -3.44
CA GLU A 94 2.74 4.21 -3.78
C GLU A 94 2.28 3.48 -2.51
N PHE A 95 3.15 3.39 -1.51
CA PHE A 95 2.87 2.74 -0.24
C PHE A 95 3.58 3.48 0.90
N VAL A 96 2.89 3.63 2.02
CA VAL A 96 3.44 4.24 3.24
C VAL A 96 3.07 3.35 4.42
N SER A 97 4.03 3.12 5.32
CA SER A 97 3.80 2.39 6.57
C SER A 97 4.59 3.00 7.73
N PHE A 98 4.18 2.66 8.95
CA PHE A 98 4.73 3.21 10.18
C PHE A 98 5.27 2.09 11.07
N PRO A 99 6.48 2.23 11.64
CA PRO A 99 7.03 1.25 12.56
C PRO A 99 6.36 1.29 13.94
N ASP A 100 6.64 0.27 14.77
CA ASP A 100 6.39 0.33 16.20
C ASP A 100 7.32 1.40 16.82
N SER A 101 6.81 2.62 16.87
CA SER A 101 7.49 3.75 17.48
C SER A 101 6.48 4.72 18.06
N ASP A 102 6.84 5.25 19.23
CA ASP A 102 6.08 6.32 19.86
C ASP A 102 6.39 7.69 19.21
N ASP A 103 7.48 7.76 18.43
CA ASP A 103 7.88 8.96 17.70
C ASP A 103 7.27 8.98 16.27
N PRO A 104 6.41 9.96 15.95
CA PRO A 104 5.76 10.07 14.65
C PRO A 104 6.70 10.47 13.50
N ILE A 105 7.98 10.77 13.76
CA ILE A 105 8.95 11.00 12.68
C ILE A 105 9.29 9.74 11.90
N HIS A 106 9.07 8.56 12.48
CA HIS A 106 9.47 7.31 11.86
C HIS A 106 8.44 6.82 10.84
N TYR A 107 8.92 6.41 9.66
CA TYR A 107 8.10 5.96 8.55
C TYR A 107 8.91 5.16 7.53
N PHE A 108 8.18 4.48 6.64
CA PHE A 108 8.69 3.97 5.38
C PHE A 108 7.78 4.44 4.24
N VAL A 109 8.35 4.93 3.14
CA VAL A 109 7.64 5.35 1.93
C VAL A 109 8.26 4.64 0.71
N LYS A 110 7.43 3.90 -0.04
CA LYS A 110 7.78 3.38 -1.37
C LYS A 110 7.16 4.27 -2.43
N GLY A 111 7.96 4.67 -3.43
CA GLY A 111 7.51 5.43 -4.60
C GLY A 111 6.88 4.57 -5.69
N LYS A 112 6.12 5.18 -6.61
CA LYS A 112 5.50 4.47 -7.74
C LYS A 112 6.52 3.82 -8.69
N ASP A 113 7.69 4.43 -8.83
CA ASP A 113 8.79 3.90 -9.64
C ASP A 113 9.59 2.85 -8.86
N SER A 114 9.93 1.74 -9.52
CA SER A 114 10.38 0.48 -8.89
C SER A 114 11.69 0.52 -8.10
N HIS A 115 12.35 1.66 -7.97
CA HIS A 115 13.64 1.82 -7.30
C HIS A 115 13.65 2.93 -6.24
N LEU A 116 12.56 3.71 -6.13
CA LEU A 116 12.51 4.84 -5.20
C LEU A 116 11.81 4.41 -3.92
N TRP A 117 12.50 4.55 -2.79
CA TRP A 117 11.96 4.47 -1.45
C TRP A 117 12.76 5.37 -0.51
N THR A 118 12.17 5.73 0.62
CA THR A 118 12.83 6.46 1.70
C THR A 118 12.26 6.00 3.03
N ALA A 119 13.05 6.05 4.09
CA ALA A 119 12.59 5.70 5.43
C ALA A 119 13.32 6.51 6.49
N THR A 120 12.63 6.76 7.60
CA THR A 120 13.20 7.21 8.87
C THR A 120 12.83 6.13 9.87
N LEU A 121 13.79 5.36 10.37
CA LEU A 121 13.51 4.18 11.21
C LEU A 121 14.22 4.30 12.56
N PRO A 122 13.66 3.74 13.64
CA PRO A 122 14.39 3.57 14.89
C PRO A 122 15.71 2.80 14.67
N ASP A 123 16.76 3.13 15.43
CA ASP A 123 18.11 2.60 15.25
C ASP A 123 18.16 1.06 15.09
N GLY A 124 17.43 0.34 15.94
CA GLY A 124 17.41 -1.13 15.90
C GLY A 124 16.79 -1.70 14.61
N LEU A 125 15.83 -1.01 14.01
CA LEU A 125 15.24 -1.39 12.72
C LEU A 125 16.16 -0.98 11.56
N PHE A 126 16.79 0.19 11.65
CA PHE A 126 17.73 0.67 10.64
C PHE A 126 18.97 -0.24 10.49
N GLN A 127 19.51 -0.74 11.61
CA GLN A 127 20.63 -1.69 11.59
C GLN A 127 20.25 -3.01 10.90
N LYS A 128 19.06 -3.54 11.18
CA LYS A 128 18.55 -4.76 10.52
C LYS A 128 18.34 -4.53 9.02
N LEU A 129 17.77 -3.40 8.62
CA LEU A 129 17.61 -3.02 7.21
C LEU A 129 18.96 -2.96 6.49
N THR A 130 19.96 -2.32 7.07
CA THR A 130 21.30 -2.22 6.48
C THR A 130 21.91 -3.62 6.27
N LYS A 131 21.73 -4.51 7.25
CA LYS A 131 22.16 -5.91 7.14
C LYS A 131 21.43 -6.63 6.01
N THR A 132 20.10 -6.59 5.97
CA THR A 132 19.31 -7.25 4.91
C THR A 132 19.65 -6.72 3.52
N MET A 133 19.87 -5.41 3.38
CA MET A 133 20.31 -4.80 2.10
C MET A 133 21.65 -5.36 1.61
N SER A 134 22.56 -5.72 2.52
CA SER A 134 23.83 -6.36 2.15
C SER A 134 23.68 -7.82 1.71
N GLU A 135 22.62 -8.49 2.15
CA GLU A 135 22.32 -9.90 1.85
C GLU A 135 21.44 -10.07 0.60
N VAL A 136 20.73 -9.02 0.18
CA VAL A 136 19.80 -9.03 -0.94
C VAL A 136 20.27 -8.05 -2.03
N PRO A 137 21.02 -8.51 -3.06
CA PRO A 137 21.66 -7.64 -4.06
C PRO A 137 20.71 -6.74 -4.87
N THR A 138 19.43 -7.08 -4.92
CA THR A 138 18.40 -6.33 -5.67
C THR A 138 17.38 -5.65 -4.77
N PHE A 139 17.70 -5.48 -3.48
CA PHE A 139 16.76 -5.00 -2.46
C PHE A 139 16.02 -3.74 -2.90
N ASP A 140 16.75 -2.69 -3.30
CA ASP A 140 16.16 -1.38 -3.66
C ASP A 140 15.21 -1.47 -4.86
N ALA A 141 15.54 -2.30 -5.84
CA ALA A 141 14.74 -2.50 -7.04
C ALA A 141 13.55 -3.46 -6.82
N ALA A 142 13.63 -4.30 -5.78
CA ALA A 142 12.67 -5.37 -5.53
C ALA A 142 11.64 -5.02 -4.45
N ILE A 143 11.99 -4.16 -3.49
CA ILE A 143 11.16 -3.83 -2.33
C ILE A 143 9.86 -3.14 -2.79
N THR A 144 8.73 -3.64 -2.31
CA THR A 144 7.39 -3.10 -2.62
C THR A 144 6.70 -2.52 -1.39
N GLY A 145 7.25 -2.78 -0.20
CA GLY A 145 6.86 -2.18 1.06
C GLY A 145 7.47 -2.89 2.26
N MET A 146 7.19 -2.35 3.45
CA MET A 146 7.55 -2.95 4.73
C MET A 146 6.33 -3.00 5.64
N LEU A 147 6.07 -4.15 6.26
CA LEU A 147 5.08 -4.29 7.33
C LEU A 147 5.79 -4.29 8.67
N PHE A 148 5.28 -3.53 9.63
CA PHE A 148 5.87 -3.44 10.96
C PHE A 148 4.89 -4.01 11.99
N GLY A 149 5.43 -4.76 12.94
CA GLY A 149 4.71 -5.26 14.09
C GLY A 149 5.43 -4.87 15.38
N LYS A 150 5.06 -5.54 16.48
CA LYS A 150 5.60 -5.31 17.81
C LYS A 150 7.14 -5.37 17.85
N GLY A 151 7.71 -4.39 18.54
CA GLY A 151 9.13 -4.23 18.80
C GLY A 151 9.94 -4.13 17.50
N LYS A 152 10.90 -5.04 17.32
CA LYS A 152 11.75 -5.09 16.12
C LYS A 152 11.22 -6.01 15.02
N THR A 153 10.03 -6.57 15.17
CA THR A 153 9.43 -7.48 14.17
C THR A 153 8.95 -6.71 12.96
N HIS A 154 9.40 -7.08 11.77
CA HIS A 154 8.94 -6.49 10.51
C HIS A 154 9.12 -7.46 9.34
N ILE A 155 8.45 -7.18 8.23
CA ILE A 155 8.51 -7.99 7.02
C ILE A 155 8.76 -7.10 5.82
N TYR A 156 9.86 -7.38 5.10
CA TYR A 156 10.12 -6.82 3.79
C TYR A 156 9.24 -7.51 2.75
N MET A 157 8.48 -6.73 1.99
CA MET A 157 7.62 -7.24 0.92
C MET A 157 8.34 -7.08 -0.43
N PHE A 158 8.36 -8.15 -1.22
CA PHE A 158 8.93 -8.14 -2.57
C PHE A 158 7.91 -8.64 -3.59
N ARG A 159 8.08 -8.29 -4.86
CA ARG A 159 7.21 -8.82 -5.94
C ARG A 159 7.27 -10.36 -6.06
N GLY A 160 8.41 -10.94 -5.72
CA GLY A 160 8.67 -12.38 -5.82
C GLY A 160 8.74 -13.12 -4.49
N GLY A 161 8.38 -12.49 -3.37
CA GLY A 161 8.55 -13.10 -2.04
C GLY A 161 8.38 -12.12 -0.89
N PHE A 162 8.86 -12.51 0.27
CA PHE A 162 8.98 -11.64 1.44
C PHE A 162 10.15 -12.10 2.31
N TRP A 163 10.67 -11.23 3.16
CA TRP A 163 11.72 -11.55 4.12
C TRP A 163 11.32 -11.05 5.50
N PRO A 164 11.05 -11.94 6.47
CA PRO A 164 10.68 -11.55 7.82
C PRO A 164 11.92 -11.38 8.71
N GLU A 165 11.93 -10.32 9.49
CA GLU A 165 12.85 -10.08 10.58
C GLU A 165 12.06 -10.10 11.89
N TYR A 166 12.56 -10.86 12.85
CA TYR A 166 11.87 -11.15 14.10
C TYR A 166 12.50 -10.39 15.27
N ASP A 167 11.68 -10.00 16.24
CA ASP A 167 12.18 -9.60 17.55
C ASP A 167 12.54 -10.84 18.40
N ASP A 168 13.23 -10.62 19.51
CA ASP A 168 13.79 -11.68 20.35
C ASP A 168 12.69 -12.55 21.00
N ASP A 169 11.45 -12.05 21.10
CA ASP A 169 10.31 -12.77 21.67
C ASP A 169 9.60 -13.71 20.67
N VAL A 170 10.05 -13.78 19.41
CA VAL A 170 9.46 -14.64 18.36
C VAL A 170 10.31 -15.89 18.14
N ASP A 171 10.01 -16.93 18.92
CA ASP A 171 10.67 -18.23 18.86
C ASP A 171 10.22 -19.11 17.66
N ALA A 172 10.71 -20.36 17.61
CA ALA A 172 10.39 -21.33 16.55
C ALA A 172 8.91 -21.74 16.53
N GLU A 173 8.26 -21.77 17.69
CA GLU A 173 6.88 -22.24 17.87
C GLU A 173 5.86 -21.11 17.73
N HIS A 174 6.32 -19.87 17.69
CA HIS A 174 5.53 -18.67 17.60
C HIS A 174 4.59 -18.67 16.37
N PRO A 175 3.29 -18.33 16.53
CA PRO A 175 2.29 -18.43 15.45
C PRO A 175 2.68 -17.69 14.16
N LEU A 176 3.21 -16.47 14.31
CA LEU A 176 3.66 -15.66 13.17
C LEU A 176 4.78 -16.38 12.37
N ARG A 177 5.75 -16.98 13.05
CA ARG A 177 6.87 -17.66 12.39
C ARG A 177 6.39 -18.91 11.68
N LYS A 178 5.50 -19.69 12.29
CA LYS A 178 4.89 -20.88 11.67
C LYS A 178 4.14 -20.54 10.38
N VAL A 179 3.32 -19.48 10.39
CA VAL A 179 2.57 -19.08 9.18
C VAL A 179 3.50 -18.56 8.09
N LEU A 180 4.51 -17.76 8.43
CA LEU A 180 5.47 -17.24 7.46
C LEU A 180 6.33 -18.35 6.86
N ALA A 181 6.76 -19.33 7.66
CA ALA A 181 7.47 -20.51 7.17
C ALA A 181 6.62 -21.32 6.18
N LYS A 182 5.34 -21.54 6.50
CA LYS A 182 4.39 -22.25 5.62
C LYS A 182 4.27 -21.62 4.23
N TYR A 183 4.32 -20.30 4.13
CA TYR A 183 4.17 -19.55 2.87
C TYR A 183 5.50 -19.02 2.31
N SER A 184 6.65 -19.44 2.83
CA SER A 184 7.97 -18.90 2.44
C SER A 184 8.35 -19.10 0.97
N LYS A 185 7.77 -20.10 0.28
CA LYS A 185 8.11 -20.43 -1.11
C LYS A 185 6.97 -20.14 -2.06
N GLY A 186 7.21 -19.26 -3.03
CA GLY A 186 6.28 -18.97 -4.13
C GLY A 186 5.13 -18.03 -3.77
N TRP A 187 5.13 -17.43 -2.58
CA TRP A 187 4.14 -16.45 -2.15
C TRP A 187 4.78 -15.11 -1.84
N CYS A 188 4.08 -14.04 -2.16
CA CYS A 188 4.36 -12.69 -1.67
C CYS A 188 3.26 -12.27 -0.69
N ILE A 189 3.55 -11.23 0.09
CA ILE A 189 2.59 -10.63 1.02
C ILE A 189 1.98 -9.39 0.39
N ASP A 190 0.66 -9.26 0.50
CA ASP A 190 -0.10 -8.13 0.00
C ASP A 190 -0.06 -6.95 0.99
N ARG A 191 -0.11 -5.72 0.46
CA ARG A 191 -0.04 -4.45 1.23
C ARG A 191 -1.22 -4.25 2.18
N ALA A 192 -2.34 -4.94 1.98
CA ALA A 192 -3.47 -4.94 2.90
C ALA A 192 -3.28 -5.89 4.11
N SER A 193 -2.09 -6.44 4.29
CA SER A 193 -1.71 -7.22 5.47
C SER A 193 -1.27 -6.29 6.60
N SER A 194 -1.39 -6.78 7.84
CA SER A 194 -1.07 -6.03 9.05
C SER A 194 -0.46 -6.92 10.13
N LEU A 195 0.49 -6.37 10.87
CA LEU A 195 1.03 -6.96 12.09
C LEU A 195 0.58 -6.12 13.28
N CYS A 196 0.41 -6.76 14.44
CA CYS A 196 0.00 -6.09 15.66
C CYS A 196 1.19 -5.42 16.37
N PHE A 197 0.99 -4.21 16.90
CA PHE A 197 2.01 -3.45 17.63
C PHE A 197 2.15 -3.83 19.11
N TYR A 198 1.11 -4.41 19.73
CA TYR A 198 1.12 -4.70 21.18
C TYR A 198 1.33 -6.19 21.49
N ASP A 199 1.08 -7.10 20.55
CA ASP A 199 1.28 -8.55 20.73
C ASP A 199 1.70 -9.20 19.40
N SER A 200 2.93 -9.69 19.35
CA SER A 200 3.52 -10.30 18.14
C SER A 200 2.77 -11.53 17.66
N ARG A 201 2.00 -12.20 18.54
CA ARG A 201 1.19 -13.37 18.17
C ARG A 201 0.05 -13.01 17.24
N TYR A 202 -0.42 -11.76 17.26
CA TYR A 202 -1.54 -11.32 16.45
C TYR A 202 -1.11 -10.73 15.11
N TYR A 203 -1.80 -11.16 14.05
CA TYR A 203 -1.53 -10.74 12.68
C TYR A 203 -2.74 -10.97 11.78
N PHE A 204 -2.76 -10.26 10.66
CA PHE A 204 -3.64 -10.51 9.54
C PHE A 204 -2.82 -10.47 8.26
N LEU A 205 -2.60 -11.62 7.62
CA LEU A 205 -1.72 -11.75 6.46
C LEU A 205 -2.48 -12.24 5.24
N LYS A 206 -2.26 -11.56 4.12
CA LYS A 206 -2.74 -11.92 2.80
C LYS A 206 -1.56 -12.37 1.95
N PHE A 207 -1.51 -13.66 1.65
CA PHE A 207 -0.52 -14.26 0.77
C PHE A 207 -1.06 -14.36 -0.65
N LYS A 208 -0.27 -13.92 -1.63
CA LYS A 208 -0.60 -13.99 -3.04
C LYS A 208 0.50 -14.71 -3.81
N GLN A 209 0.12 -15.55 -4.76
CA GLN A 209 1.10 -16.11 -5.69
C GLN A 209 1.38 -15.12 -6.82
N PRO A 210 2.66 -14.89 -7.20
CA PRO A 210 3.00 -14.04 -8.34
C PRO A 210 2.28 -14.53 -9.60
N LYS A 211 1.69 -13.60 -10.36
CA LYS A 211 0.95 -13.87 -11.61
C LYS A 211 -0.30 -14.76 -11.47
N SER A 212 -0.72 -15.07 -10.25
CA SER A 212 -1.93 -15.85 -9.96
C SER A 212 -3.00 -14.96 -9.32
N THR A 213 -4.26 -15.34 -9.49
CA THR A 213 -5.40 -14.79 -8.75
C THR A 213 -5.57 -15.45 -7.38
N GLN A 214 -4.78 -16.48 -7.08
CA GLN A 214 -4.84 -17.20 -5.81
C GLN A 214 -4.41 -16.29 -4.66
N LEU A 215 -5.34 -16.11 -3.73
CA LEU A 215 -5.17 -15.40 -2.47
C LEU A 215 -5.39 -16.39 -1.33
N GLN A 216 -4.53 -16.34 -0.32
CA GLN A 216 -4.68 -17.06 0.93
C GLN A 216 -4.65 -16.06 2.08
N ILE A 217 -5.73 -16.01 2.85
CA ILE A 217 -5.84 -15.11 3.99
C ILE A 217 -5.65 -15.95 5.24
N THR A 218 -4.76 -15.53 6.12
CA THR A 218 -4.46 -16.21 7.38
C THR A 218 -4.36 -15.17 8.49
N TRP A 219 -4.93 -15.47 9.65
CA TRP A 219 -4.91 -14.54 10.77
C TRP A 219 -4.83 -15.27 12.09
N ASN A 220 -4.28 -14.57 13.07
CA ASN A 220 -4.43 -14.87 14.49
C ASN A 220 -4.83 -13.55 15.13
N LEU A 221 -6.07 -13.42 15.59
CA LEU A 221 -6.62 -12.15 16.08
C LEU A 221 -7.04 -12.30 17.55
N PRO A 222 -7.09 -11.19 18.31
CA PRO A 222 -7.81 -11.18 19.58
C PRO A 222 -9.24 -11.72 19.39
N GLU A 223 -9.79 -12.39 20.39
CA GLU A 223 -11.08 -13.08 20.29
C GLU A 223 -12.19 -12.17 19.77
N THR A 224 -12.32 -10.97 20.34
CA THR A 224 -13.32 -9.97 19.92
C THR A 224 -13.15 -9.55 18.45
N MET A 225 -11.91 -9.32 18.02
CA MET A 225 -11.62 -8.97 16.62
C MET A 225 -11.91 -10.15 15.69
N GLY A 226 -11.53 -11.37 16.08
CA GLY A 226 -11.80 -12.59 15.33
C GLY A 226 -13.30 -12.85 15.17
N ALA A 227 -14.09 -12.64 16.23
CA ALA A 227 -15.53 -12.76 16.20
C ALA A 227 -16.17 -11.74 15.24
N HIS A 228 -15.77 -10.46 15.32
CA HIS A 228 -16.27 -9.43 14.40
C HIS A 228 -15.88 -9.70 12.95
N LEU A 229 -14.64 -10.14 12.68
CA LEU A 229 -14.24 -10.52 11.32
C LEU A 229 -15.08 -11.71 10.82
N GLY A 230 -15.29 -12.73 11.65
CA GLY A 230 -16.12 -13.89 11.33
C GLY A 230 -17.56 -13.51 11.02
N GLU A 231 -18.15 -12.61 11.80
CA GLU A 231 -19.49 -12.08 11.56
C GLU A 231 -19.58 -11.32 10.22
N LEU A 232 -18.62 -10.41 9.96
CA LEU A 232 -18.59 -9.64 8.72
C LEU A 232 -18.44 -10.55 7.50
N MET A 233 -17.57 -11.56 7.58
CA MET A 233 -17.39 -12.56 6.51
C MET A 233 -18.61 -13.46 6.34
N GLY A 234 -19.28 -13.85 7.42
CA GLY A 234 -20.48 -14.69 7.38
C GLY A 234 -21.67 -14.01 6.69
N ARG A 235 -21.78 -12.68 6.83
CA ARG A 235 -22.84 -11.87 6.21
C ARG A 235 -22.64 -11.66 4.69
N MET A 236 -21.51 -12.04 4.11
CA MET A 236 -21.26 -11.88 2.67
C MET A 236 -22.16 -12.72 1.77
N ASN A 237 -22.68 -13.83 2.29
CA ASN A 237 -23.57 -14.71 1.53
C ASN A 237 -25.03 -14.24 1.59
N ASP A 238 -25.32 -13.16 2.31
CA ASP A 238 -26.64 -12.54 2.33
C ASP A 238 -26.97 -11.95 0.93
N PRO A 239 -28.06 -12.39 0.28
CA PRO A 239 -28.46 -11.87 -1.03
C PRO A 239 -28.62 -10.34 -1.06
N GLU A 240 -29.10 -9.72 0.03
CA GLU A 240 -29.25 -8.27 0.10
C GLU A 240 -27.88 -7.58 0.08
N GLU A 241 -26.91 -8.15 0.80
CA GLU A 241 -25.55 -7.66 0.86
C GLU A 241 -24.86 -7.78 -0.51
N GLN A 242 -25.04 -8.91 -1.18
CA GLN A 242 -24.52 -9.13 -2.53
C GLN A 242 -25.11 -8.15 -3.54
N LEU A 243 -26.43 -7.94 -3.52
CA LEU A 243 -27.09 -6.99 -4.41
C LEU A 243 -26.61 -5.56 -4.18
N ALA A 244 -26.53 -5.16 -2.91
CA ALA A 244 -26.02 -3.84 -2.58
C ALA A 244 -24.55 -3.72 -3.00
N LEU A 245 -23.71 -4.77 -2.90
CA LEU A 245 -22.28 -4.76 -3.30
C LEU A 245 -22.17 -4.50 -4.78
N LEU A 246 -22.94 -5.21 -5.58
CA LEU A 246 -23.02 -4.98 -7.02
C LEU A 246 -23.39 -3.54 -7.36
N LYS A 247 -24.41 -2.96 -6.70
CA LYS A 247 -24.81 -1.56 -6.92
C LYS A 247 -23.71 -0.56 -6.56
N SER A 248 -23.07 -0.76 -5.40
CA SER A 248 -21.97 0.08 -4.94
C SER A 248 -20.78 -0.01 -5.89
N ASP A 249 -20.38 -1.22 -6.27
CA ASP A 249 -19.25 -1.46 -7.16
C ASP A 249 -19.51 -0.90 -8.56
N GLN A 250 -20.73 -1.01 -9.11
CA GLN A 250 -21.08 -0.38 -10.38
C GLN A 250 -20.88 1.14 -10.36
N LYS A 251 -21.28 1.82 -9.28
CA LYS A 251 -21.06 3.26 -9.12
C LYS A 251 -19.58 3.61 -9.10
N TRP A 252 -18.74 2.78 -8.50
CA TRP A 252 -17.30 3.04 -8.42
C TRP A 252 -16.54 2.61 -9.67
N ILE A 253 -16.99 1.57 -10.36
CA ILE A 253 -16.50 1.18 -11.68
C ILE A 253 -16.75 2.30 -12.69
N SER A 254 -17.89 2.98 -12.64
CA SER A 254 -18.13 4.12 -13.54
C SER A 254 -17.18 5.29 -13.25
N VAL A 255 -16.89 5.58 -11.98
CA VAL A 255 -15.88 6.58 -11.57
C VAL A 255 -14.49 6.19 -12.07
N ALA A 256 -14.09 4.93 -11.88
CA ALA A 256 -12.80 4.42 -12.34
C ALA A 256 -12.67 4.49 -13.87
N ASN A 257 -13.71 4.10 -14.61
CA ASN A 257 -13.74 4.15 -16.07
C ASN A 257 -13.69 5.59 -16.60
N ALA A 258 -14.45 6.52 -16.00
CA ALA A 258 -14.39 7.93 -16.36
C ALA A 258 -12.97 8.48 -16.20
N ARG A 259 -12.26 8.06 -15.15
CA ARG A 259 -10.87 8.44 -14.92
C ARG A 259 -9.90 7.82 -15.92
N ILE A 260 -10.02 6.53 -16.22
CA ILE A 260 -9.22 5.87 -17.25
C ILE A 260 -9.36 6.60 -18.58
N ASN A 261 -10.60 6.95 -18.97
CA ASN A 261 -10.85 7.74 -20.17
C ASN A 261 -10.18 9.12 -20.14
N ASN A 262 -10.25 9.83 -19.02
CA ASN A 262 -9.56 11.12 -18.86
C ASN A 262 -8.03 10.99 -18.97
N GLN A 263 -7.45 9.93 -18.40
CA GLN A 263 -6.01 9.66 -18.52
C GLN A 263 -5.61 9.35 -19.96
N PHE A 264 -6.38 8.54 -20.68
CA PHE A 264 -6.14 8.28 -22.11
C PHE A 264 -6.24 9.56 -22.95
N GLN A 265 -7.20 10.43 -22.66
CA GLN A 265 -7.32 11.72 -23.35
C GLN A 265 -6.11 12.62 -23.07
N LEU A 266 -5.68 12.74 -21.82
CA LEU A 266 -4.47 13.48 -21.44
C LEU A 266 -3.22 12.92 -22.13
N HIS A 267 -3.06 11.61 -22.14
CA HIS A 267 -1.94 10.94 -22.78
C HIS A 267 -1.94 11.17 -24.31
N ASN A 268 -3.10 11.05 -24.96
CA ASN A 268 -3.23 11.34 -26.39
C ASN A 268 -2.94 12.82 -26.71
N MET A 269 -3.36 13.75 -25.85
CA MET A 269 -3.01 15.16 -25.99
C MET A 269 -1.50 15.40 -25.83
N GLN A 270 -0.84 14.73 -24.88
CA GLN A 270 0.61 14.79 -24.73
C GLN A 270 1.35 14.23 -25.94
N ILE A 271 0.94 13.06 -26.46
CA ILE A 271 1.50 12.48 -27.69
C ILE A 271 1.32 13.44 -28.87
N ASN A 272 0.12 14.02 -29.03
CA ASN A 272 -0.14 14.97 -30.11
C ASN A 272 0.68 16.26 -29.96
N ALA A 273 0.86 16.76 -28.74
CA ALA A 273 1.71 17.92 -28.46
C ALA A 273 3.19 17.61 -28.74
N MET A 274 3.69 16.43 -28.34
CA MET A 274 5.03 15.97 -28.63
C MET A 274 5.27 15.78 -30.13
N ASN A 275 4.30 15.19 -30.85
CA ASN A 275 4.38 15.03 -32.31
C ASN A 275 4.39 16.40 -33.01
N ARG A 276 3.58 17.36 -32.57
CA ARG A 276 3.62 18.74 -33.09
C ARG A 276 4.94 19.43 -32.78
N ALA A 277 5.48 19.26 -31.57
CA ALA A 277 6.79 19.80 -31.20
C ALA A 277 7.91 19.18 -32.04
N ALA A 278 7.90 17.86 -32.25
CA ALA A 278 8.87 17.15 -33.09
C ALA A 278 8.82 17.62 -34.56
N LEU A 279 7.62 17.82 -35.11
CA LEU A 279 7.43 18.39 -36.44
C LEU A 279 7.91 19.84 -36.52
N SER A 280 7.70 20.64 -35.48
CA SER A 280 8.24 22.01 -35.43
C SER A 280 9.77 22.04 -35.33
N PHE A 281 10.40 21.09 -34.64
CA PHE A 281 11.87 20.97 -34.60
C PHE A 281 12.46 20.52 -35.94
N GLN A 282 11.75 19.67 -36.71
CA GLN A 282 12.13 19.33 -38.09
C GLN A 282 12.01 20.53 -39.04
N MET A 283 11.04 21.44 -38.84
CA MET A 283 10.91 22.65 -39.66
C MET A 283 11.91 23.77 -39.31
N VAL A 284 12.44 23.79 -38.08
CA VAL A 284 13.47 24.77 -37.66
C VAL A 284 14.89 24.30 -38.02
N ALA A 285 15.07 23.01 -38.34
CA ALA A 285 16.35 22.44 -38.78
C ALA A 285 16.61 22.56 -40.30
N ASP A 286 15.84 23.37 -41.03
CA ASP A 286 16.10 23.66 -42.44
C ASP A 286 16.37 25.15 -42.69
N PRO A 287 17.54 25.69 -42.28
CA PRO A 287 18.04 26.93 -42.81
C PRO A 287 18.89 26.64 -44.03
N GLY A 288 18.26 26.43 -45.19
CA GLY A 288 18.89 26.62 -46.50
C GLY A 288 20.08 25.71 -46.82
N ILE A 289 19.89 24.85 -47.82
CA ILE A 289 20.98 24.21 -48.57
C ILE A 289 21.93 25.31 -49.09
N VAL A 290 23.08 25.48 -48.42
CA VAL A 290 24.26 26.14 -49.00
C VAL A 290 25.05 25.05 -49.71
N VAL A 291 25.10 25.15 -51.03
CA VAL A 291 26.00 24.38 -51.88
C VAL A 291 27.41 24.96 -51.72
N GLU A 292 28.26 24.33 -50.90
CA GLU A 292 29.70 24.61 -50.94
C GLU A 292 30.40 23.58 -51.84
N THR A 293 30.91 24.09 -52.95
CA THR A 293 31.76 23.37 -53.90
C THR A 293 33.20 23.44 -53.40
N VAL A 294 33.81 22.32 -53.02
CA VAL A 294 35.25 22.25 -52.75
C VAL A 294 35.96 21.75 -54.01
N ARG A 295 36.76 22.63 -54.65
CA ARG A 295 37.76 22.25 -55.67
C ARG A 295 39.17 22.51 -55.13
N TYR A 296 39.94 21.41 -55.15
CA TYR A 296 41.38 21.16 -55.10
C TYR A 296 42.39 22.32 -55.01
N TYR A 297 43.42 22.07 -54.19
CA TYR A 297 44.78 21.84 -54.70
C TYR A 297 45.22 20.42 -54.36
#